data_AF-A0A1Q9Q2J0-F1
#
_entry.id   AF-A0A1Q9Q2J0-F1
#
_cell.length_a   1.000
_cell.length_b   1.000
_cell.length_c   1.000
_cell.angle_alpha   90.00
_cell.angle_beta   90.00
_cell.angle_gamma   90.00
#
_symmetry.space_group_name_H-M   'P 1'
#
loop_
_entity.id
_entity.type
_entity.pdbx_description
1 polymer ?
#
loop_
_entity_poly.entity_id
_entity_poly.type
_entity_poly.pdbx_seq_one_letter_code
_entity_poly.pdbx_strand_id
1 'polypeptide(L)'
;MENNIEKKIGEIFNRIEKYPSYSPDPIKITKFSLNQNVEDFKVVYYLADQKYVFHYNEQIASRIGIHFSNNPLEQLENEVLYIKRMYERGIGAKEYYPFTDFE
;
A
#
# COMPACT_ATOMS: atom_id res chain seq x y z
N MET A 1 -2.32 21.19 7.30
CA MET A 1 -2.79 19.84 7.68
C MET A 1 -2.27 18.76 6.74
N GLU A 2 -2.10 19.05 5.44
CA GLU A 2 -1.59 18.13 4.41
C GLU A 2 -0.23 17.48 4.71
N ASN A 3 0.73 18.23 5.28
CA ASN A 3 2.06 17.71 5.63
C ASN A 3 2.06 16.53 6.63
N ASN A 4 0.99 16.33 7.41
CA ASN A 4 0.96 15.26 8.42
C ASN A 4 0.58 13.90 7.81
N ILE A 5 -0.28 13.87 6.79
CA ILE A 5 -0.71 12.62 6.15
C ILE A 5 0.42 12.05 5.30
N GLU A 6 1.05 12.88 4.47
CA GLU A 6 2.21 12.46 3.68
C GLU A 6 3.36 11.96 4.57
N LYS A 7 3.61 12.64 5.70
CA LYS A 7 4.59 12.19 6.68
C LYS A 7 4.26 10.80 7.24
N LYS A 8 3.00 10.56 7.63
CA LYS A 8 2.54 9.25 8.11
C LYS A 8 2.68 8.16 7.05
N ILE A 9 2.38 8.47 5.79
CA ILE A 9 2.58 7.54 4.66
C ILE A 9 4.07 7.19 4.54
N GLY A 10 4.94 8.19 4.60
CA GLY A 10 6.39 7.98 4.62
C GLY A 10 6.85 7.10 5.79
N GLU A 11 6.31 7.33 6.99
CA GLU A 11 6.57 6.51 8.18
C GLU A 11 6.12 5.04 7.98
N ILE A 12 4.92 4.81 7.41
CA ILE A 12 4.43 3.45 7.06
C ILE A 12 5.41 2.77 6.09
N PHE A 13 5.80 3.45 5.02
CA PHE A 13 6.65 2.88 3.98
C PHE A 13 8.07 2.55 4.47
N ASN A 14 8.60 3.37 5.39
CA ASN A 14 9.90 3.18 6.01
C ASN A 14 9.88 2.11 7.11
N ARG A 15 8.78 1.98 7.87
CA ARG A 15 8.67 1.01 8.98
C ARG A 15 8.67 -0.44 8.50
N ILE A 16 8.07 -0.70 7.34
CA ILE A 16 7.90 -2.06 6.84
C ILE A 16 9.18 -2.47 6.08
N GLU A 17 10.23 -2.84 6.80
CA GLU A 17 11.42 -3.44 6.17
C GLU A 17 11.24 -4.95 6.00
N LYS A 18 11.44 -5.42 4.76
CA LYS A 18 11.37 -6.83 4.38
C LYS A 18 12.64 -7.18 3.63
N TYR A 19 13.41 -8.13 4.14
CA TYR A 19 14.66 -8.60 3.52
C TYR A 19 14.36 -9.92 2.82
N PRO A 20 14.36 -9.97 1.48
CA PRO A 20 14.17 -11.22 0.77
C PRO A 20 15.40 -12.12 0.97
N SER A 21 15.22 -13.43 1.05
CA SER A 21 16.33 -14.38 1.21
C SER A 21 17.33 -14.37 0.04
N TYR A 22 16.91 -13.88 -1.12
CA TYR A 22 17.70 -13.82 -2.36
C TYR A 22 18.43 -12.49 -2.59
N SER A 23 18.27 -11.49 -1.71
CA SER A 23 18.93 -10.19 -1.84
C SER A 23 19.39 -9.66 -0.48
N PRO A 24 20.59 -9.08 -0.37
CA PRO A 24 20.99 -8.35 0.85
C PRO A 24 20.19 -7.05 1.04
N ASP A 25 19.56 -6.54 -0.03
CA ASP A 25 18.83 -5.28 0.00
C ASP A 25 17.36 -5.50 0.40
N PRO A 26 16.79 -4.66 1.28
CA PRO A 26 15.39 -4.76 1.63
C PRO A 26 14.49 -4.27 0.50
N ILE A 27 13.26 -4.77 0.48
CA ILE A 27 12.21 -4.34 -0.43
C ILE A 27 11.71 -2.95 0.02
N LYS A 28 12.19 -1.90 -0.66
CA LYS A 28 11.89 -0.50 -0.35
C LYS A 28 10.86 0.08 -1.32
N ILE A 29 9.98 0.90 -0.76
CA ILE A 29 9.21 1.85 -1.57
C ILE A 29 10.08 3.07 -1.77
N THR A 30 10.42 3.38 -3.03
CA THR A 30 11.44 4.40 -3.35
C THR A 30 10.84 5.77 -3.55
N LYS A 31 9.60 5.82 -4.04
CA LYS A 31 8.87 7.05 -4.37
C LYS A 31 7.40 6.86 -4.10
N PHE A 32 6.73 7.93 -3.69
CA PHE A 32 5.28 7.97 -3.62
C PHE A 32 4.73 9.38 -3.84
N SER A 33 3.45 9.45 -4.16
CA SER A 33 2.67 10.68 -4.26
C SER A 33 1.25 10.44 -3.76
N LEU A 34 0.72 11.39 -3.00
CA LEU A 34 -0.67 11.45 -2.57
C LEU A 34 -1.42 12.42 -3.50
N ASN A 35 -2.66 12.12 -3.89
CA ASN A 35 -3.47 13.03 -4.72
C ASN A 35 -3.99 14.29 -4.00
N GLN A 36 -3.55 14.52 -2.75
CA GLN A 36 -3.90 15.64 -1.87
C GLN A 36 -5.40 15.81 -1.56
N ASN A 37 -6.25 14.88 -1.99
CA ASN A 37 -7.68 14.90 -1.72
C ASN A 37 -8.03 13.88 -0.62
N VAL A 38 -8.47 14.36 0.53
CA VAL A 38 -8.82 13.51 1.68
C VAL A 38 -10.12 12.74 1.43
N GLU A 39 -11.04 13.28 0.64
CA GLU A 39 -12.29 12.60 0.26
C GLU A 39 -12.08 11.49 -0.78
N ASP A 40 -10.96 11.56 -1.50
CA ASP A 40 -10.55 10.61 -2.53
C ASP A 40 -9.16 10.06 -2.20
N PHE A 41 -9.01 9.34 -1.07
CA PHE A 41 -7.69 8.95 -0.60
C PHE A 41 -6.97 8.00 -1.59
N LYS A 42 -6.00 8.55 -2.33
CA LYS A 42 -5.25 7.82 -3.37
C LYS A 42 -3.76 8.04 -3.25
N VAL A 43 -3.02 6.93 -3.14
CA VAL A 43 -1.56 6.91 -3.02
C VAL A 43 -0.97 6.12 -4.18
N VAL A 44 -0.10 6.76 -4.95
CA VAL A 44 0.73 6.08 -5.95
C VAL A 44 2.10 5.86 -5.34
N TYR A 45 2.63 4.65 -5.42
CA TYR A 45 3.95 4.32 -4.88
C TYR A 45 4.69 3.31 -5.76
N TYR A 46 6.01 3.26 -5.62
CA TYR A 46 6.88 2.42 -6.44
C TYR A 46 7.64 1.43 -5.55
N LEU A 47 7.48 0.14 -5.83
CA LEU A 47 8.22 -0.95 -5.22
C LEU A 47 9.13 -1.55 -6.29
N ALA A 48 10.45 -1.40 -6.15
CA ALA A 48 11.38 -1.61 -7.26
C ALA A 48 10.94 -0.81 -8.50
N ASP A 49 10.72 -1.49 -9.63
CA ASP A 49 10.38 -0.87 -10.91
C ASP A 49 8.86 -0.87 -11.19
N GLN A 50 8.08 -1.47 -10.29
CA GLN A 50 6.63 -1.64 -10.43
C GLN A 50 5.87 -0.50 -9.76
N LYS A 51 4.88 0.05 -10.46
CA LYS A 51 4.00 1.09 -9.95
C LYS A 51 2.78 0.45 -9.29
N TYR A 52 2.45 0.94 -8.10
CA TYR A 52 1.28 0.56 -7.34
C TYR A 52 0.37 1.76 -7.12
N VAL A 53 -0.94 1.54 -7.16
CA VAL A 53 -1.96 2.55 -6.97
C VAL A 53 -2.92 2.06 -5.90
N PHE A 54 -2.80 2.60 -4.70
CA PHE A 54 -3.79 2.40 -3.63
C PHE A 54 -4.89 3.46 -3.78
N HIS A 55 -6.14 3.02 -3.84
CA HIS A 55 -7.30 3.88 -3.88
C HIS A 55 -8.36 3.39 -2.89
N TYR A 56 -8.49 4.10 -1.77
CA TYR A 56 -9.42 3.71 -0.73
C TYR A 56 -10.86 4.03 -1.15
N ASN A 57 -11.69 2.99 -1.32
CA ASN A 57 -13.08 3.13 -1.77
C ASN A 57 -14.01 2.16 -1.03
N GLU A 58 -14.60 2.61 0.07
CA GLU A 58 -15.48 1.80 0.93
C GLU A 58 -16.67 1.20 0.20
N GLN A 59 -17.17 1.86 -0.87
CA GLN A 59 -18.29 1.38 -1.66
C GLN A 59 -17.92 0.10 -2.43
N ILE A 60 -16.66 -0.01 -2.87
CA ILE A 60 -16.15 -1.20 -3.55
C ILE A 60 -16.00 -2.34 -2.55
N ALA A 61 -15.35 -2.11 -1.41
CA ALA A 61 -15.11 -3.18 -0.45
C ALA A 61 -16.38 -3.72 0.23
N SER A 62 -17.32 -2.83 0.56
CA SER A 62 -18.63 -3.22 1.10
C SER A 62 -19.42 -4.13 0.15
N ARG A 63 -19.25 -3.96 -1.18
CA ARG A 63 -19.93 -4.79 -2.19
C ARG A 63 -19.34 -6.18 -2.34
N ILE A 64 -18.04 -6.35 -2.07
CA ILE A 64 -17.32 -7.62 -2.26
C ILE A 64 -17.34 -8.44 -0.96
N GLY A 65 -17.82 -7.87 0.15
CA GLY A 65 -17.91 -8.57 1.44
C GLY A 65 -16.56 -8.88 2.08
N ILE A 66 -15.51 -8.15 1.68
CA ILE A 66 -14.16 -8.32 2.19
C ILE A 66 -14.00 -7.47 3.45
N HIS A 67 -13.30 -7.99 4.45
CA HIS A 67 -12.97 -7.23 5.66
C HIS A 67 -11.88 -6.20 5.33
N PHE A 68 -12.10 -4.94 5.68
CA PHE A 68 -11.13 -3.85 5.54
C PHE A 68 -11.11 -2.98 6.81
N SER A 69 -10.05 -2.20 7.01
CA SER A 69 -10.02 -1.15 8.04
C SER A 69 -10.79 0.08 7.55
N ASN A 70 -11.60 0.67 8.43
CA ASN A 70 -12.31 1.95 8.20
C ASN A 70 -11.36 3.17 8.18
N ASN A 71 -10.05 2.95 8.37
CA ASN A 71 -9.03 3.99 8.32
C ASN A 71 -8.15 3.79 7.07
N PRO A 72 -8.15 4.74 6.12
CA PRO A 72 -7.36 4.63 4.88
C PRO A 72 -5.86 4.40 5.11
N LEU A 73 -5.28 4.98 6.16
CA LEU A 73 -3.85 4.83 6.47
C LEU A 73 -3.53 3.43 7.01
N GLU A 74 -4.39 2.91 7.89
CA GLU A 74 -4.22 1.56 8.43
C GLU A 74 -4.44 0.51 7.33
N GLN A 75 -5.44 0.73 6.47
CA GLN A 75 -5.67 -0.13 5.32
C GLN A 75 -4.48 -0.10 4.34
N LEU A 76 -3.95 1.08 4.03
CA LEU A 76 -2.73 1.22 3.21
C LEU A 76 -1.56 0.43 3.81
N GLU A 77 -1.33 0.55 5.12
CA GLU A 77 -0.29 -0.20 5.81
C GLU A 77 -0.47 -1.71 5.68
N ASN A 78 -1.68 -2.21 5.91
CA ASN A 78 -2.00 -3.64 5.80
C ASN A 78 -1.74 -4.18 4.39
N GLU A 79 -2.20 -3.46 3.36
CA GLU A 79 -1.99 -3.87 1.97
C GLU A 79 -0.52 -3.81 1.56
N VAL A 80 0.22 -2.77 1.96
CA VAL A 80 1.66 -2.65 1.67
C VAL A 80 2.44 -3.78 2.33
N LEU A 81 2.09 -4.16 3.57
CA LEU A 81 2.70 -5.29 4.26
C LEU A 81 2.43 -6.60 3.49
N TYR A 82 1.22 -6.79 3.00
CA TYR A 82 0.87 -7.95 2.18
C TYR A 82 1.59 -7.94 0.83
N ILE A 83 1.65 -6.80 0.14
CA ILE A 83 2.30 -6.64 -1.16
C ILE A 83 3.80 -6.91 -1.06
N LYS A 84 4.49 -6.43 -0.03
CA LYS A 84 5.90 -6.77 0.20
C LYS A 84 6.11 -8.26 0.44
N ARG A 85 5.17 -8.93 1.14
CA ARG A 85 5.18 -10.40 1.30
C ARG A 85 4.90 -11.12 -0.03
N MET A 86 3.98 -10.62 -0.84
CA MET A 86 3.68 -11.16 -2.17
C MET A 86 4.91 -11.05 -3.07
N TYR A 87 5.54 -9.88 -3.10
CA TYR A 87 6.78 -9.64 -3.85
C TYR A 87 7.90 -10.60 -3.43
N GLU A 88 8.08 -10.81 -2.12
CA GLU A 88 9.06 -11.75 -1.56
C GLU A 88 8.78 -13.21 -1.97
N ARG A 89 7.51 -13.63 -1.97
CA ARG A 89 7.11 -15.05 -2.15
C ARG A 89 6.67 -15.41 -3.57
N GLY A 90 6.43 -14.43 -4.43
CA GLY A 90 5.86 -14.60 -5.78
C GLY A 90 4.39 -15.05 -5.81
N ILE A 91 3.68 -15.04 -4.68
CA ILE A 91 2.29 -15.52 -4.57
C ILE A 91 1.47 -14.53 -3.74
N GLY A 92 0.29 -14.16 -4.24
CA GLY A 92 -0.66 -13.31 -3.51
C GLY A 92 -2.08 -13.42 -4.08
N ALA A 93 -3.07 -13.08 -3.26
CA ALA A 93 -4.48 -13.06 -3.64
C ALA A 93 -5.07 -11.67 -3.45
N LYS A 94 -5.81 -11.20 -4.45
CA LYS A 94 -6.37 -9.83 -4.51
C LYS A 94 -7.24 -9.47 -3.31
N GLU A 95 -7.87 -10.47 -2.68
CA GLU A 95 -8.68 -10.31 -1.46
C GLU A 95 -7.92 -9.67 -0.28
N TYR A 96 -6.59 -9.77 -0.25
CA TYR A 96 -5.76 -9.18 0.81
C TYR A 96 -5.17 -7.81 0.45
N TYR A 97 -5.36 -7.35 -0.78
CA TYR A 97 -5.00 -6.00 -1.23
C TYR A 97 -6.10 -5.41 -2.13
N PRO A 98 -7.35 -5.35 -1.63
CA PRO A 98 -8.51 -5.01 -2.46
C PRO A 98 -8.43 -3.60 -3.06
N PHE A 99 -7.75 -2.66 -2.40
CA PHE A 99 -7.67 -1.27 -2.83
C PHE A 99 -6.41 -0.94 -3.64
N THR A 100 -5.49 -1.89 -3.82
CA THR A 100 -4.25 -1.66 -4.55
C THR A 100 -4.24 -2.37 -5.90
N ASP A 101 -4.06 -1.62 -6.98
CA ASP A 101 -3.72 -2.15 -8.29
C ASP A 101 -2.25 -1.91 -8.61
N PHE A 102 -1.69 -2.67 -9.55
CA PHE A 102 -0.32 -2.51 -10.02
C PHE A 102 -0.27 -2.49 -11.55
N GLU A 103 0.59 -1.60 -12.09
CA GLU A 103 0.81 -1.34 -13.52
C GLU A 103 2.26 -1.62 -13.90
#